data_AF-A0A919IUS4-F1
#
_entry.id   AF-A0A919IUS4-F1
#
_cell.length_a   1.000
_cell.length_b   1.000
_cell.length_c   1.000
_cell.angle_alpha   90.00
_cell.angle_beta   90.00
_cell.angle_gamma   90.00
#
_symmetry.space_group_name_H-M   'P 1'
#
loop_
_entity.id
_entity.type
_entity.pdbx_description
1 polymer ?
#
loop_
_entity_poly.entity_id
_entity_poly.type
_entity_poly.pdbx_seq_one_letter_code
_entity_poly.pdbx_strand_id
1 'polypeptide(L)'
;MAKVTRRPICEGECYVIECAVRADGVTSPAAAFLDHLSQGTWIEDPDFGDDFPDDAQISDYDKLLTFFRMLADEGEPPYTGAVNDLDDGIWEFKLGAKRLSFFDTPGDGTFNPKPRPDSAGKASRGRYYWFPDFDEYVRLGHAFPKTGQRTTDDDLDMTLIVREEDIEHDKR
;
A
#
# COMPACT_ATOMS: atom_id res chain seq x y z
N MET A 1 -23.78 8.39 7.55
CA MET A 1 -23.00 9.57 8.02
C MET A 1 -22.42 10.23 6.77
N ALA A 2 -21.56 11.26 6.84
CA ALA A 2 -20.84 11.69 5.64
C ALA A 2 -19.73 10.67 5.34
N LYS A 3 -19.64 10.18 4.09
CA LYS A 3 -18.59 9.24 3.66
C LYS A 3 -17.22 9.90 3.88
N VAL A 4 -16.27 9.16 4.47
CA VAL A 4 -14.91 9.68 4.71
C VAL A 4 -14.26 10.07 3.37
N THR A 5 -13.54 11.19 3.35
CA THR A 5 -12.81 11.61 2.14
C THR A 5 -11.42 11.01 2.19
N ARG A 6 -11.09 10.16 1.21
CA ARG A 6 -9.76 9.56 1.05
C ARG A 6 -8.94 10.39 0.08
N ARG A 7 -7.61 10.40 0.24
CA ARG A 7 -6.72 11.02 -0.73
C ARG A 7 -6.64 10.12 -1.97
N PRO A 8 -7.12 10.56 -3.15
CA PRO A 8 -6.94 9.79 -4.37
C PRO A 8 -5.47 9.82 -4.78
N ILE A 9 -4.97 8.68 -5.26
CA ILE A 9 -3.62 8.54 -5.82
C ILE A 9 -3.71 8.36 -7.33
N CYS A 10 -4.46 7.36 -7.78
CA CYS A 10 -4.76 7.14 -9.18
C CYS A 10 -6.01 6.28 -9.36
N GLU A 11 -6.64 6.43 -10.51
CA GLU A 11 -7.71 5.57 -11.01
C GLU A 11 -7.24 5.03 -12.36
N GLY A 12 -7.35 3.72 -12.54
CA GLY A 12 -6.97 3.00 -13.74
C GLY A 12 -8.06 2.04 -14.21
N GLU A 13 -7.77 1.24 -15.24
CA GLU A 13 -8.75 0.31 -15.83
C GLU A 13 -9.14 -0.84 -14.88
N CYS A 14 -8.26 -1.22 -13.95
CA CYS A 14 -8.49 -2.30 -13.00
C CYS A 14 -8.92 -1.81 -11.63
N TYR A 15 -8.21 -0.84 -11.04
CA TYR A 15 -8.41 -0.44 -9.64
C TYR A 15 -8.39 1.08 -9.43
N VAL A 16 -9.09 1.50 -8.38
CA VAL A 16 -8.98 2.84 -7.77
C VAL A 16 -8.05 2.76 -6.57
N ILE A 17 -6.95 3.52 -6.59
CA ILE A 17 -5.97 3.57 -5.51
C ILE A 17 -6.15 4.85 -4.70
N GLU A 18 -6.41 4.70 -3.41
CA GLU A 18 -6.55 5.82 -2.46
C GLU A 18 -5.81 5.52 -1.16
N CYS A 19 -5.46 6.54 -0.39
CA CYS A 19 -4.88 6.33 0.93
C CYS A 19 -5.96 5.96 1.96
N ALA A 20 -5.69 4.92 2.74
CA ALA A 20 -6.50 4.50 3.89
C ALA A 20 -6.52 5.60 4.96
N VAL A 21 -7.64 5.71 5.66
CA VAL A 21 -7.88 6.72 6.69
C VAL A 21 -8.06 6.06 8.05
N ARG A 22 -7.39 6.61 9.07
CA ARG A 22 -7.48 6.16 10.46
C ARG A 22 -8.87 6.39 11.04
N ALA A 23 -9.13 5.83 12.22
CA ALA A 23 -10.42 5.93 12.93
C ALA A 23 -10.89 7.37 13.17
N ASP A 24 -9.98 8.34 13.23
CA ASP A 24 -10.30 9.77 13.37
C ASP A 24 -10.96 10.38 12.12
N GLY A 25 -10.97 9.65 11.00
CA GLY A 25 -11.57 10.07 9.74
C GLY A 25 -10.76 11.12 8.98
N VAL A 26 -9.53 11.42 9.39
CA VAL A 26 -8.71 12.49 8.81
C VAL A 26 -7.25 12.07 8.59
N THR A 27 -6.66 11.34 9.53
CA THR A 27 -5.25 10.95 9.45
C THR A 27 -5.06 9.82 8.45
N SER A 28 -4.01 9.88 7.65
CA SER A 28 -3.64 8.81 6.71
C SER A 28 -2.12 8.59 6.71
N PRO A 29 -1.62 7.43 7.20
CA PRO A 29 -0.18 7.17 7.25
C PRO A 29 0.46 7.16 5.86
N ALA A 30 -0.16 6.51 4.88
CA ALA A 30 0.29 6.52 3.50
C ALA A 30 0.37 7.94 2.91
N ALA A 31 -0.62 8.80 3.17
CA ALA A 31 -0.61 10.16 2.67
C ALA A 31 0.57 10.96 3.27
N ALA A 32 0.77 10.87 4.59
CA ALA A 32 1.88 11.54 5.27
C ALA A 32 3.24 11.04 4.76
N PHE A 33 3.39 9.72 4.60
CA PHE A 33 4.59 9.12 4.04
C PHE A 33 4.89 9.61 2.62
N LEU A 34 3.89 9.62 1.74
CA LEU A 34 4.05 10.11 0.37
C LEU A 34 4.40 11.61 0.33
N ASP A 35 3.83 12.42 1.22
CA ASP A 35 4.21 13.83 1.34
C ASP A 35 5.66 13.98 1.80
N HIS A 36 6.10 13.18 2.77
CA HIS A 36 7.50 13.17 3.21
C HIS A 36 8.47 12.79 2.09
N LEU A 37 8.17 11.74 1.33
CA LEU A 37 9.01 11.32 0.19
C LEU A 37 9.06 12.41 -0.88
N SER A 38 7.92 13.03 -1.23
CA SER A 38 7.88 14.09 -2.24
C SER A 38 8.72 15.32 -1.89
N GLN A 39 9.07 15.47 -0.61
CA GLN A 39 9.89 16.56 -0.08
C GLN A 39 11.30 16.11 0.32
N GLY A 40 11.61 14.81 0.23
CA GLY A 40 12.88 14.24 0.70
C GLY A 40 13.10 14.36 2.21
N THR A 41 12.04 14.18 3.01
CA THR A 41 12.04 14.46 4.46
C THR A 41 11.65 13.27 5.34
N TRP A 42 11.53 12.06 4.80
CA TRP A 42 11.18 10.89 5.60
C TRP A 42 12.39 10.42 6.41
N ILE A 43 12.47 10.91 7.65
CA ILE A 43 13.60 10.66 8.57
C ILE A 43 13.73 9.22 9.05
N GLU A 44 12.70 8.39 8.83
CA GLU A 44 12.70 6.98 9.23
C GLU A 44 13.43 6.09 8.21
N ASP A 45 13.78 6.64 7.03
CA ASP A 45 14.57 5.90 6.04
C ASP A 45 15.95 5.55 6.64
N PRO A 46 16.33 4.25 6.71
CA PRO A 46 17.64 3.84 7.20
C PRO A 46 18.80 4.40 6.35
N ASP A 47 18.53 4.74 5.09
CA ASP A 47 19.50 5.34 4.18
C ASP A 47 19.50 6.88 4.24
N PHE A 48 18.70 7.49 5.13
CA PHE A 48 18.64 8.94 5.31
C PHE A 48 20.00 9.49 5.77
N GLY A 49 20.58 10.34 4.95
CA GLY A 49 21.88 10.98 5.20
C GLY A 49 21.78 12.38 5.79
N ASP A 50 22.92 13.06 5.82
CA ASP A 50 23.04 14.47 6.27
C ASP A 50 22.58 15.48 5.19
N ASP A 51 22.48 15.04 3.93
CA ASP A 51 22.04 15.88 2.81
C ASP A 51 20.51 16.02 2.83
N PHE A 52 20.04 17.25 3.07
CA PHE A 52 18.62 17.56 3.23
C PHE A 52 18.19 18.68 2.29
N PRO A 53 17.13 18.51 1.47
CA PRO A 53 16.31 17.29 1.33
C PRO A 53 17.05 16.14 0.62
N ASP A 54 16.60 14.91 0.88
CA ASP A 54 17.14 13.71 0.22
C ASP A 54 16.51 13.51 -1.17
N ASP A 55 17.26 13.87 -2.22
CA ASP A 55 16.83 13.71 -3.62
C ASP A 55 16.49 12.25 -3.99
N ALA A 56 17.09 11.25 -3.33
CA ALA A 56 16.77 9.84 -3.59
C ALA A 56 15.35 9.51 -3.16
N GLN A 57 14.86 10.09 -2.05
CA GLN A 57 13.47 9.93 -1.62
C GLN A 57 12.49 10.58 -2.59
N ILE A 58 12.83 11.76 -3.14
CA ILE A 58 12.02 12.42 -4.16
C ILE A 58 11.94 11.54 -5.43
N SER A 59 13.07 10.96 -5.86
CA SER A 59 13.05 9.99 -6.96
C SER A 59 12.23 8.74 -6.64
N ASP A 60 12.26 8.28 -5.40
CA ASP A 60 11.50 7.10 -4.96
C ASP A 60 10.00 7.37 -4.88
N TYR A 61 9.58 8.61 -4.58
CA TYR A 61 8.19 9.05 -4.70
C TYR A 61 7.67 8.86 -6.14
N ASP A 62 8.40 9.35 -7.15
CA ASP A 62 8.01 9.21 -8.56
C ASP A 62 7.92 7.74 -9.01
N LYS A 63 8.84 6.89 -8.50
CA LYS A 63 8.80 5.44 -8.77
C LYS A 63 7.59 4.78 -8.14
N LEU A 64 7.25 5.13 -6.90
CA LEU A 64 6.03 4.61 -6.24
C LEU A 64 4.77 5.04 -6.99
N LEU A 65 4.67 6.30 -7.43
CA LEU A 65 3.55 6.74 -8.27
C LEU A 65 3.44 5.92 -9.55
N THR A 66 4.57 5.57 -10.16
CA THR A 66 4.61 4.66 -11.33
C THR A 66 4.10 3.28 -10.97
N PHE A 67 4.50 2.73 -9.82
CA PHE A 67 4.03 1.41 -9.35
C PHE A 67 2.52 1.40 -9.11
N PHE A 68 1.98 2.45 -8.49
CA PHE A 68 0.55 2.59 -8.25
C PHE A 68 -0.21 2.68 -9.58
N ARG A 69 0.29 3.48 -10.52
CA ARG A 69 -0.32 3.61 -11.85
C ARG A 69 -0.37 2.27 -12.58
N MET A 70 0.75 1.53 -12.61
CA MET A 70 0.80 0.22 -13.25
C MET A 70 -0.17 -0.76 -12.59
N LEU A 71 -0.24 -0.82 -11.25
CA LEU A 71 -1.20 -1.67 -10.57
C LEU A 71 -2.65 -1.28 -10.91
N ALA A 72 -2.95 0.02 -10.91
CA ALA A 72 -4.29 0.53 -11.21
C ALA A 72 -4.73 0.23 -12.65
N ASP A 73 -3.82 0.32 -13.62
CA ASP A 73 -4.13 0.14 -15.04
C ASP A 73 -4.06 -1.33 -15.48
N GLU A 74 -3.05 -2.08 -15.04
CA GLU A 74 -2.78 -3.44 -15.52
C GLU A 74 -3.32 -4.54 -14.60
N GLY A 75 -3.67 -4.20 -13.36
CA GLY A 75 -4.12 -5.14 -12.35
C GLY A 75 -3.00 -5.99 -11.73
N GLU A 76 -1.76 -5.80 -12.17
CA GLU A 76 -0.58 -6.60 -11.81
C GLU A 76 0.57 -5.70 -11.28
N PRO A 77 1.47 -6.23 -10.43
CA PRO A 77 2.62 -5.46 -9.97
C PRO A 77 3.64 -5.21 -11.09
N PRO A 78 4.43 -4.12 -11.01
CA PRO A 78 5.36 -3.74 -12.08
C PRO A 78 6.46 -4.80 -12.33
N TYR A 79 6.88 -5.51 -11.27
CA TYR A 79 7.79 -6.66 -11.35
C TYR A 79 7.66 -7.52 -10.10
N THR A 80 8.15 -8.76 -10.17
CA THR A 80 7.91 -9.78 -9.13
C THR A 80 8.40 -9.38 -7.73
N GLY A 81 9.48 -8.62 -7.65
CA GLY A 81 10.06 -8.17 -6.39
C GLY A 81 9.48 -6.87 -5.84
N ALA A 82 8.57 -6.20 -6.58
CA ALA A 82 8.03 -4.90 -6.22
C ALA A 82 6.98 -5.00 -5.11
N VAL A 83 6.39 -6.18 -4.92
CA VAL A 83 5.41 -6.44 -3.86
C VAL A 83 5.73 -7.72 -3.09
N ASN A 84 5.24 -7.80 -1.86
CA ASN A 84 5.21 -9.01 -1.06
C ASN A 84 3.83 -9.17 -0.40
N ASP A 85 3.44 -10.42 -0.17
CA ASP A 85 2.35 -10.77 0.74
C ASP A 85 2.88 -10.73 2.18
N LEU A 86 2.17 -10.04 3.07
CA LEU A 86 2.52 -9.98 4.49
C LEU A 86 1.74 -11.04 5.27
N ASP A 87 0.44 -10.80 5.47
CA ASP A 87 -0.52 -11.77 6.02
C ASP A 87 -1.95 -11.25 5.85
N ASP A 88 -2.95 -12.14 5.96
CA ASP A 88 -4.37 -11.78 6.03
C ASP A 88 -4.85 -10.82 4.90
N GLY A 89 -4.34 -11.00 3.68
CA GLY A 89 -4.70 -10.15 2.54
C GLY A 89 -4.08 -8.75 2.56
N ILE A 90 -3.13 -8.50 3.45
CA ILE A 90 -2.25 -7.34 3.42
C ILE A 90 -1.04 -7.65 2.56
N TRP A 91 -0.73 -6.70 1.69
CA TRP A 91 0.44 -6.71 0.83
C TRP A 91 1.32 -5.49 1.13
N GLU A 92 2.56 -5.50 0.66
CA GLU A 92 3.45 -4.34 0.72
C GLU A 92 4.04 -4.03 -0.65
N PHE A 93 4.16 -2.74 -0.99
CA PHE A 93 5.08 -2.26 -2.01
C PHE A 93 6.48 -2.12 -1.43
N LYS A 94 7.50 -2.41 -2.25
CA LYS A 94 8.91 -2.46 -1.86
C LYS A 94 9.75 -1.59 -2.78
N LEU A 95 10.39 -0.60 -2.20
CA LEU A 95 11.36 0.24 -2.90
C LEU A 95 12.54 0.57 -1.98
N GLY A 96 13.70 -0.06 -2.22
CA GLY A 96 14.84 0.07 -1.32
C GLY A 96 14.50 -0.38 0.11
N ALA A 97 14.74 0.48 1.10
CA ALA A 97 14.33 0.28 2.48
C ALA A 97 12.87 0.69 2.77
N LYS A 98 12.18 1.39 1.86
CA LYS A 98 10.80 1.84 2.05
C LYS A 98 9.80 0.69 1.87
N ARG A 99 8.85 0.55 2.79
CA ARG A 99 7.70 -0.34 2.67
C ARG A 99 6.42 0.47 2.81
N LEU A 100 5.44 0.18 1.97
CA LEU A 100 4.11 0.75 2.05
C LEU A 100 3.10 -0.37 1.92
N SER A 101 2.35 -0.62 2.98
CA SER A 101 1.33 -1.66 2.95
C SER A 101 0.11 -1.23 2.15
N PHE A 102 -0.62 -2.21 1.63
CA PHE A 102 -1.88 -2.02 0.96
C PHE A 102 -2.78 -3.25 1.09
N PHE A 103 -4.07 -3.06 0.86
CA PHE A 103 -5.10 -4.10 0.87
C PHE A 103 -6.22 -3.70 -0.08
N ASP A 104 -7.03 -4.65 -0.52
CA ASP A 104 -8.20 -4.37 -1.36
C ASP A 104 -9.50 -4.28 -0.56
N THR A 105 -10.50 -3.64 -1.15
CA THR A 105 -11.86 -3.56 -0.61
C THR A 105 -12.86 -3.30 -1.73
N PRO A 106 -14.08 -3.86 -1.68
CA PRO A 106 -15.16 -3.46 -2.58
C PRO A 106 -15.73 -2.06 -2.25
N GLY A 107 -15.32 -1.45 -1.14
CA GLY A 107 -15.72 -0.09 -0.77
C GLY A 107 -17.11 0.02 -0.10
N ASP A 108 -17.70 -1.11 0.30
CA ASP A 108 -18.97 -1.20 1.04
C ASP A 108 -18.81 -1.76 2.47
N GLY A 109 -17.55 -1.94 2.90
CA GLY A 109 -17.18 -2.46 4.22
C GLY A 109 -17.21 -3.98 4.32
N THR A 110 -17.60 -4.70 3.26
CA THR A 110 -17.47 -6.16 3.17
C THR A 110 -16.07 -6.53 2.72
N PHE A 111 -15.14 -6.61 3.66
CA PHE A 111 -13.77 -7.03 3.37
C PHE A 111 -13.64 -8.55 3.39
N ASN A 112 -12.98 -9.10 2.37
CA ASN A 112 -12.56 -10.49 2.33
C ASN A 112 -11.07 -10.56 1.97
N PRO A 113 -10.20 -11.06 2.87
CA PRO A 113 -8.75 -11.05 2.65
C PRO A 113 -8.36 -11.90 1.44
N LYS A 114 -7.48 -11.36 0.59
CA LYS A 114 -6.93 -12.04 -0.59
C LYS A 114 -5.42 -12.28 -0.44
N PRO A 115 -5.03 -13.40 0.22
CA PRO A 115 -3.62 -13.75 0.40
C PRO A 115 -3.00 -14.27 -0.89
N ARG A 116 -1.68 -14.43 -0.90
CA ARG A 116 -0.98 -15.11 -2.00
C ARG A 116 -1.54 -16.53 -2.20
N PRO A 117 -1.91 -16.92 -3.44
CA PRO A 117 -2.34 -18.28 -3.73
C PRO A 117 -1.26 -19.30 -3.35
N ASP A 118 -1.68 -20.35 -2.63
CA ASP A 118 -0.82 -21.45 -2.18
C ASP A 118 -0.41 -22.43 -3.30
N SER A 119 -1.02 -22.30 -4.49
CA SER A 119 -0.83 -23.22 -5.59
C SER A 119 -1.20 -22.59 -6.94
N ALA A 120 -0.56 -23.07 -8.01
CA ALA A 120 -0.81 -22.62 -9.38
C ALA A 120 -2.25 -22.89 -9.88
N GLY A 121 -3.00 -23.77 -9.22
CA GLY A 121 -4.41 -24.03 -9.56
C GLY A 121 -5.39 -22.98 -9.03
N LYS A 122 -4.98 -22.20 -8.03
CA LYS A 122 -5.74 -21.07 -7.45
C LYS A 122 -5.24 -19.70 -7.94
N ALA A 123 -4.28 -19.74 -8.85
CA ALA A 123 -3.54 -18.61 -9.34
C ALA A 123 -4.20 -18.03 -10.60
N SER A 124 -4.07 -16.72 -10.82
CA SER A 124 -4.47 -16.09 -12.08
C SER A 124 -3.62 -16.61 -13.24
N ARG A 125 -4.15 -16.57 -14.47
CA ARG A 125 -3.38 -16.96 -15.66
C ARG A 125 -2.48 -15.81 -16.08
N GLY A 126 -1.18 -15.88 -15.81
CA GLY A 126 -0.26 -14.81 -16.19
C GLY A 126 1.15 -14.96 -15.63
N ARG A 127 1.98 -13.95 -15.85
CA ARG A 127 3.34 -13.88 -15.28
C ARG A 127 3.28 -13.74 -13.75
N TYR A 128 2.25 -13.08 -13.24
CA TYR A 128 2.03 -12.84 -11.82
C TYR A 128 0.91 -13.72 -11.26
N TYR A 129 0.92 -15.00 -11.61
CA TYR A 129 -0.07 -15.99 -11.16
C TYR A 129 -0.28 -15.99 -9.63
N TRP A 130 0.75 -15.64 -8.86
CA TRP A 130 0.73 -15.57 -7.41
C TRP A 130 0.14 -14.26 -6.86
N PHE A 131 -0.22 -13.31 -7.71
CA PHE A 131 -0.86 -12.07 -7.31
C PHE A 131 -2.38 -12.23 -7.51
N PRO A 132 -3.19 -11.96 -6.48
CA PRO A 132 -4.63 -12.17 -6.54
C PRO A 132 -5.33 -11.08 -7.36
N ASP A 133 -6.54 -11.39 -7.84
CA ASP A 133 -7.43 -10.40 -8.43
C ASP A 133 -8.12 -9.61 -7.31
N PHE A 134 -7.81 -8.32 -7.16
CA PHE A 134 -8.37 -7.47 -6.12
C PHE A 134 -9.79 -6.97 -6.44
N ASP A 135 -10.45 -6.43 -5.43
CA ASP A 135 -11.71 -5.70 -5.58
C ASP A 135 -11.44 -4.30 -6.16
N GLU A 136 -12.51 -3.54 -6.40
CA GLU A 136 -12.46 -2.25 -7.09
C GLU A 136 -11.45 -1.24 -6.48
N TYR A 137 -11.33 -1.22 -5.15
CA TYR A 137 -10.45 -0.29 -4.46
C TYR A 137 -9.22 -0.99 -3.89
N VAL A 138 -8.06 -0.37 -4.07
CA VAL A 138 -6.83 -0.68 -3.34
C VAL A 138 -6.53 0.49 -2.40
N ARG A 139 -6.34 0.19 -1.12
CA ARG A 139 -6.11 1.15 -0.05
C ARG A 139 -4.65 1.12 0.38
N LEU A 140 -3.94 2.24 0.27
CA LEU A 140 -2.58 2.38 0.79
C LEU A 140 -2.61 2.63 2.30
N GLY A 141 -1.97 1.76 3.08
CA GLY A 141 -2.07 1.69 4.53
C GLY A 141 -0.92 2.36 5.28
N HIS A 142 -0.22 1.55 6.06
CA HIS A 142 0.92 1.95 6.91
C HIS A 142 2.23 1.92 6.13
N ALA A 143 3.11 2.88 6.39
CA ALA A 143 4.45 2.91 5.80
C ALA A 143 5.50 2.68 6.89
N PHE A 144 6.54 1.92 6.57
CA PHE A 144 7.58 1.58 7.54
C PHE A 144 8.93 1.28 6.86
N PRO A 145 10.05 1.49 7.55
CA PRO A 145 11.36 1.16 7.03
C PRO A 145 11.70 -0.33 7.21
N LYS A 146 12.42 -0.89 6.24
CA LYS A 146 12.96 -2.23 6.31
C LYS A 146 14.21 -2.24 7.18
N THR A 147 14.04 -2.54 8.46
CA THR A 147 15.14 -2.61 9.45
C THR A 147 15.77 -3.99 9.58
N GLY A 148 15.15 -5.04 9.00
CA GLY A 148 15.60 -6.42 9.12
C GLY A 148 15.18 -7.32 7.96
N GLN A 149 15.34 -8.64 8.16
CA GLN A 149 14.94 -9.63 7.15
C GLN A 149 13.41 -9.78 7.03
N ARG A 150 12.69 -9.54 8.13
CA ARG A 150 11.22 -9.62 8.22
C ARG A 150 10.67 -8.29 8.70
N THR A 151 9.42 -8.00 8.33
CA THR A 151 8.63 -6.93 8.93
C THR A 151 8.50 -7.15 10.43
N THR A 152 8.55 -6.09 11.21
CA THR A 152 8.41 -6.17 12.67
C THR A 152 6.97 -6.47 13.05
N ASP A 153 6.75 -7.07 14.23
CA ASP A 153 5.39 -7.32 14.72
C ASP A 153 4.61 -6.01 14.89
N ASP A 154 5.27 -4.93 15.35
CA ASP A 154 4.66 -3.60 15.50
C ASP A 154 4.18 -3.03 14.14
N ASP A 155 4.95 -3.19 13.08
CA ASP A 155 4.57 -2.71 11.74
C ASP A 155 3.44 -3.54 11.12
N LEU A 156 3.40 -4.85 11.41
CA LEU A 156 2.31 -5.74 11.02
C LEU A 156 1.02 -5.35 11.75
N ASP A 157 1.09 -5.17 13.06
CA ASP A 157 -0.05 -4.75 13.89
C ASP A 157 -0.59 -3.40 13.42
N MET A 158 0.28 -2.42 13.17
CA MET A 158 -0.13 -1.11 12.66
C MET A 158 -0.80 -1.21 11.29
N THR A 159 -0.34 -2.10 10.41
CA THR A 159 -0.99 -2.30 9.12
C THR A 159 -2.39 -2.90 9.27
N LEU A 160 -2.57 -3.90 10.14
CA LEU A 160 -3.86 -4.50 10.45
C LEU A 160 -4.83 -3.46 11.03
N ILE A 161 -4.36 -2.66 12.00
CA ILE A 161 -5.14 -1.59 12.62
C ILE A 161 -5.61 -0.58 11.58
N VAL A 162 -4.71 -0.07 10.73
CA VAL A 162 -5.07 0.91 9.69
C VAL A 162 -6.14 0.36 8.74
N ARG A 163 -6.01 -0.91 8.34
CA ARG A 163 -6.98 -1.58 7.48
C ARG A 163 -8.35 -1.69 8.15
N GLU A 164 -8.40 -2.20 9.38
CA GLU A 164 -9.66 -2.38 10.12
C GLU A 164 -10.38 -1.05 10.33
N GLU A 165 -9.63 -0.01 10.70
CA GLU A 165 -10.16 1.34 10.87
C GLU A 165 -10.70 1.91 9.54
N ASP A 166 -9.99 1.73 8.42
CA ASP A 166 -10.44 2.25 7.12
C ASP A 166 -11.68 1.54 6.58
N ILE A 167 -11.74 0.20 6.71
CA ILE A 167 -12.90 -0.60 6.28
C ILE A 167 -14.14 -0.23 7.09
N GLU A 168 -13.99 0.08 8.38
CA GLU A 168 -15.11 0.50 9.22
C GLU A 168 -15.76 1.80 8.73
N HIS A 169 -15.02 2.69 8.06
CA HIS A 169 -15.60 3.88 7.42
C HIS A 169 -16.47 3.55 6.21
N ASP A 170 -16.24 2.44 5.52
CA ASP A 170 -17.05 2.04 4.35
C ASP A 170 -18.44 1.52 4.74
N LYS A 171 -18.64 1.13 6.01
CA LYS A 171 -19.94 0.65 6.52
C LYS A 171 -20.93 1.78 6.88
N ARG A 172 -20.51 3.05 6.84
CA ARG A 172 -21.22 4.20 7.46
C ARG A 172 -21.73 5.24 6.48
#